data_AF-A0A1A8FPZ7-F1
#
_entry.id   AF-A0A1A8FPZ7-F1
#
_cell.length_a   1.000
_cell.length_b   1.000
_cell.length_c   1.000
_cell.angle_alpha   90.00
_cell.angle_beta   90.00
_cell.angle_gamma   90.00
#
_symmetry.space_group_name_H-M   'P 1'
#
loop_
_entity.id
_entity.type
_entity.pdbx_description
1 polymer ?
#
loop_
_entity_poly.entity_id
_entity_poly.type
_entity_poly.pdbx_seq_one_letter_code
_entity_poly.pdbx_strand_id
1 'polypeptide(L)'
;GITDKELRLRLVELGESPGPISSQTRPTYMKRLCRLLQESNLLKKQLDQPQTADLGYTPELRLVLQTFQLPDSHNDEQVLSQQFDQPDQNRKWREGLIKSSFNYLLLDPRVTKNLPFRSHSMSPHECFQ
;
A
#
# COMPACT_ATOMS: atom_id res chain seq x y z
N GLY A 1 -6.93 -27.97 23.44
CA GLY A 1 -7.03 -26.81 22.54
C GLY A 1 -7.74 -25.67 23.25
N ILE A 2 -7.50 -24.41 22.88
CA ILE A 2 -8.08 -23.24 23.57
C ILE A 2 -9.61 -23.24 23.47
N THR A 3 -10.34 -22.77 24.49
CA THR A 3 -11.81 -22.70 24.42
C THR A 3 -12.26 -21.49 23.60
N ASP A 4 -13.53 -21.43 23.18
CA ASP A 4 -14.06 -20.27 22.43
C ASP A 4 -14.02 -18.98 23.24
N LYS A 5 -14.25 -19.07 24.56
CA LYS A 5 -14.12 -17.93 25.49
C LYS A 5 -12.67 -17.43 25.54
N GLU A 6 -11.72 -18.36 25.62
CA GLU A 6 -10.29 -18.05 25.64
C GLU A 6 -9.83 -17.43 24.32
N LEU A 7 -10.29 -17.97 23.18
CA LEU A 7 -10.02 -17.42 21.85
C LEU A 7 -10.53 -15.97 21.72
N ARG A 8 -11.74 -15.70 22.22
CA ARG A 8 -12.29 -14.33 22.23
C ARG A 8 -11.44 -13.39 23.07
N LEU A 9 -11.07 -13.79 24.28
CA LEU A 9 -10.27 -12.96 25.18
C LEU A 9 -8.93 -12.59 24.55
N ARG A 10 -8.20 -13.57 23.99
CA ARG A 10 -6.91 -13.36 23.33
C ARG A 10 -7.00 -12.40 22.14
N LEU A 11 -8.07 -12.48 21.35
CA LEU A 11 -8.29 -11.57 20.23
C LEU A 11 -8.56 -10.13 20.72
N VAL A 12 -9.35 -9.99 21.79
CA VAL A 12 -9.64 -8.67 22.40
C VAL A 12 -8.40 -8.05 23.02
N GLU A 13 -7.54 -8.83 23.68
CA GLU A 13 -6.25 -8.38 24.20
C GLU A 13 -5.32 -7.83 23.10
N LEU A 14 -5.47 -8.34 21.88
CA LEU A 14 -4.74 -7.89 20.69
C LEU A 14 -5.45 -6.75 19.94
N GLY A 15 -6.53 -6.19 20.50
CA GLY A 15 -7.24 -5.02 19.95
C GLY A 15 -8.35 -5.35 18.94
N GLU A 16 -8.70 -6.62 18.76
CA GLU A 16 -9.81 -7.01 17.88
C GLU A 16 -11.16 -6.96 18.60
N SER A 17 -12.23 -6.72 17.84
CA SER A 17 -13.61 -6.88 18.31
C SER A 17 -14.29 -8.05 17.59
N PRO A 18 -13.98 -9.31 17.95
CA PRO A 18 -14.58 -10.48 17.29
C PRO A 18 -16.10 -10.54 17.50
N GLY A 19 -16.81 -11.05 16.49
CA GLY A 19 -18.23 -11.42 16.61
C GLY A 19 -18.44 -12.71 17.40
N PRO A 20 -19.63 -13.34 17.30
CA PRO A 20 -19.90 -14.63 17.92
C PRO A 20 -18.94 -15.70 17.42
N ILE A 21 -18.38 -16.50 18.34
CA ILE A 21 -17.51 -17.63 18.00
C ILE A 21 -18.35 -18.90 18.07
N SER A 22 -18.66 -19.46 16.90
CA SER A 22 -19.31 -20.77 16.73
C SER A 22 -18.33 -21.77 16.12
N SER A 23 -18.73 -23.04 16.05
CA SER A 23 -17.96 -24.11 15.39
C SER A 23 -17.58 -23.76 13.94
N GLN A 24 -18.42 -23.00 13.23
CA GLN A 24 -18.18 -22.59 11.84
C GLN A 24 -17.16 -21.44 11.72
N THR A 25 -17.17 -20.49 12.65
CA THR A 25 -16.30 -19.30 12.61
C THR A 25 -14.98 -19.51 13.35
N ARG A 26 -14.91 -20.52 14.23
CA ARG A 26 -13.74 -20.82 15.06
C ARG A 26 -12.45 -21.02 14.25
N PRO A 27 -12.42 -21.74 13.11
CA PRO A 27 -11.20 -21.88 12.30
C PRO A 27 -10.68 -20.54 11.78
N THR A 28 -11.59 -19.62 11.41
CA THR A 28 -11.24 -18.27 10.93
C THR A 28 -10.59 -17.45 12.04
N TYR A 29 -11.18 -17.46 13.25
CA TYR A 29 -10.63 -16.75 14.41
C TYR A 29 -9.29 -17.34 14.88
N MET A 30 -9.11 -18.66 14.80
CA MET A 30 -7.81 -19.29 15.09
C MET A 30 -6.72 -18.83 14.11
N LYS A 31 -7.02 -18.78 12.80
CA LYS A 31 -6.08 -18.25 11.80
C LYS A 31 -5.75 -16.77 12.07
N ARG A 32 -6.76 -15.97 12.41
CA ARG A 32 -6.58 -14.54 12.75
C ARG A 32 -5.68 -14.37 13.97
N LEU A 33 -5.91 -15.15 15.03
CA LEU A 33 -5.09 -15.11 16.23
C LEU A 33 -3.63 -15.46 15.94
N CYS A 34 -3.37 -16.52 15.17
CA CYS A 34 -2.00 -16.89 14.77
C CYS A 34 -1.29 -15.76 14.02
N ARG A 35 -1.99 -15.09 13.09
CA ARG A 35 -1.42 -13.97 12.34
C ARG A 35 -1.08 -12.78 13.25
N LEU A 36 -1.99 -12.39 14.14
CA LEU A 36 -1.74 -11.28 15.08
C LEU A 36 -0.58 -11.58 16.04
N LEU A 37 -0.43 -12.84 16.46
CA LEU A 37 0.72 -13.26 17.26
C LEU A 37 2.03 -13.20 16.48
N GLN A 38 2.02 -13.49 15.17
CA GLN A 38 3.21 -13.32 14.34
C GLN A 38 3.56 -11.84 14.16
N GLU A 39 2.59 -11.00 13.82
CA GLU A 39 2.76 -9.55 13.65
C GLU A 39 3.27 -8.90 14.94
N SER A 40 2.70 -9.23 16.10
CA SER A 40 3.16 -8.70 17.39
C SER A 40 4.58 -9.16 17.76
N ASN A 41 4.99 -10.37 17.38
CA ASN A 41 6.37 -10.82 17.59
C ASN A 41 7.36 -10.10 16.67
N LEU A 42 6.96 -9.77 15.43
CA LEU A 42 7.78 -8.95 14.53
C LEU A 42 7.97 -7.53 15.09
N LEU A 43 6.89 -6.93 15.60
CA LEU A 43 6.94 -5.61 16.24
C LEU A 43 7.81 -5.60 17.51
N LYS A 44 7.73 -6.65 18.34
CA LYS A 44 8.59 -6.77 19.53
C LYS A 44 10.06 -6.92 19.18
N LYS A 45 10.38 -7.65 18.10
CA LYS A 45 11.77 -7.81 17.62
C LYS A 45 12.35 -6.50 17.06
N GLN A 46 11.51 -5.59 16.57
CA GLN A 46 11.92 -4.23 16.18
C GLN A 46 12.19 -3.30 17.38
N LEU A 47 11.61 -3.55 18.55
CA LEU A 47 11.73 -2.67 19.72
C LEU A 47 13.07 -2.82 20.47
N ASP A 48 13.73 -3.98 20.37
CA ASP A 48 15.03 -4.26 20.98
C ASP A 48 16.22 -3.66 20.19
N GLN A 49 15.97 -2.92 19.11
CA GLN A 49 17.00 -2.29 18.28
C GLN A 49 16.99 -0.75 18.46
N PRO A 50 18.16 -0.09 18.62
CA PRO A 50 18.21 1.33 18.97
C PRO A 50 17.57 2.20 17.89
N GLN A 51 16.75 3.13 18.38
CA GLN A 51 15.83 3.98 17.64
C GLN A 51 16.48 4.78 16.49
N THR A 52 16.05 4.49 15.27
CA THR A 52 15.60 5.52 14.33
C THR A 52 14.27 5.01 13.78
N ALA A 53 13.23 5.86 13.80
CA ALA A 53 11.85 5.49 13.50
C ALA A 53 11.75 4.63 12.23
N ASP A 54 11.61 3.31 12.41
CA ASP A 54 11.43 2.40 11.30
C ASP A 54 9.97 2.47 10.86
N LEU A 55 9.70 3.42 9.96
CA LEU A 55 8.39 3.59 9.31
C LEU A 55 7.97 2.36 8.48
N GLY A 56 8.69 1.23 8.56
CA GLY A 56 8.48 0.05 7.73
C GLY A 56 8.82 0.28 6.26
N TYR A 57 9.48 1.41 5.96
CA TYR A 57 9.90 1.74 4.61
C TYR A 57 11.14 0.94 4.22
N THR A 58 11.24 0.60 2.94
CA THR A 58 12.45 0.02 2.38
C THR A 58 13.62 0.99 2.56
N PRO A 59 14.86 0.48 2.66
CA PRO A 59 16.03 1.33 2.88
C PRO A 59 16.19 2.42 1.80
N GLU A 60 15.81 2.13 0.56
CA GLU A 60 15.83 3.08 -0.55
C GLU A 60 14.83 4.22 -0.30
N LEU A 61 13.58 3.89 0.07
CA LEU A 61 12.55 4.89 0.33
C LEU A 61 12.90 5.75 1.56
N ARG A 62 13.49 5.15 2.59
CA ARG A 62 13.96 5.88 3.77
C ARG A 62 15.03 6.91 3.39
N LEU A 63 15.99 6.52 2.55
CA LEU A 63 17.03 7.42 2.08
C LEU A 63 16.42 8.60 1.32
N VAL A 64 15.52 8.34 0.36
CA VAL A 64 14.84 9.38 -0.42
C VAL A 64 14.06 10.35 0.48
N LEU A 65 13.36 9.86 1.49
CA LEU A 65 12.59 10.71 2.41
C LEU A 65 13.49 11.59 3.30
N GLN A 66 14.71 11.14 3.59
CA GLN A 66 15.68 11.90 4.38
C GLN A 66 16.45 12.92 3.54
N THR A 67 16.88 12.53 2.34
CA THR A 67 17.73 13.35 1.47
C THR A 67 16.94 14.20 0.49
N PHE A 68 15.68 13.84 0.26
CA PHE A 68 14.84 14.35 -0.84
C PHE A 68 15.49 14.18 -2.22
N GLN A 69 16.39 13.20 -2.36
CA GLN A 69 17.04 12.85 -3.61
C GLN A 69 16.50 11.52 -4.11
N LEU A 70 15.85 11.56 -5.27
CA LEU A 70 15.42 10.35 -5.98
C LEU A 70 16.62 9.73 -6.72
N PRO A 71 16.70 8.40 -6.79
CA PRO A 71 17.67 7.74 -7.67
C PRO A 71 17.36 8.06 -9.13
N ASP A 72 18.38 8.03 -9.99
CA ASP A 72 18.19 8.15 -11.43
C ASP A 72 17.45 6.92 -11.96
N SER A 73 16.17 7.09 -12.27
CA SER A 73 15.26 6.06 -12.81
C SER A 73 15.08 6.15 -14.32
N HIS A 74 15.84 6.99 -15.03
CA HIS A 74 15.58 7.29 -16.44
C HIS A 74 15.59 6.05 -17.34
N ASN A 75 16.59 5.17 -17.15
CA ASN A 75 16.69 3.94 -17.94
C ASN A 75 15.55 2.97 -17.64
N ASP A 76 15.15 2.85 -16.38
CA ASP A 76 14.03 1.98 -15.97
C ASP A 76 12.70 2.50 -16.56
N GLU A 77 12.47 3.81 -16.51
CA GLU A 77 11.33 4.46 -17.14
C GLU A 77 11.31 4.24 -18.66
N GLN A 78 12.47 4.34 -19.32
CA GLN A 78 12.59 4.09 -20.74
C GLN A 78 12.28 2.63 -21.11
N VAL A 79 12.77 1.67 -20.33
CA VAL A 79 12.48 0.24 -20.52
C VAL A 79 11.00 -0.06 -20.34
N LEU A 80 10.36 0.52 -19.32
CA LEU A 80 8.91 0.37 -19.11
C LEU A 80 8.12 0.97 -20.27
N SER A 81 8.46 2.17 -20.71
CA SER A 81 7.80 2.87 -21.82
C SER A 81 7.88 2.08 -23.13
N GLN A 82 9.04 1.49 -23.42
CA GLN A 82 9.24 0.65 -24.62
C GLN A 82 8.28 -0.54 -24.69
N GLN A 83 7.89 -1.14 -23.55
CA GLN A 83 6.92 -2.25 -23.53
C GLN A 83 5.52 -1.84 -24.01
N PHE A 84 5.19 -0.55 -23.92
CA PHE A 84 3.92 0.02 -24.39
C PHE A 84 4.02 0.62 -25.79
N ASP A 85 5.16 1.21 -26.13
CA ASP A 85 5.41 1.77 -27.46
C ASP A 85 5.58 0.67 -28.53
N GLN A 86 6.25 -0.42 -28.18
CA GLN A 86 6.46 -1.59 -29.04
C GLN A 86 6.09 -2.89 -28.29
N PRO A 87 4.78 -3.15 -28.11
CA PRO A 87 4.35 -4.35 -27.42
C PRO A 87 4.72 -5.60 -28.23
N ASP A 88 5.25 -6.62 -27.55
CA ASP A 88 5.52 -7.92 -28.15
C ASP A 88 4.21 -8.53 -28.69
N GLN A 89 4.13 -8.72 -30.00
CA GLN A 89 2.97 -9.23 -30.71
C GLN A 89 2.70 -10.72 -30.42
N ASN A 90 3.71 -11.47 -29.98
CA ASN A 90 3.58 -12.88 -29.63
C ASN A 90 3.11 -13.07 -28.18
N ARG A 91 3.11 -12.01 -27.37
CA ARG A 91 2.67 -12.06 -25.97
C ARG A 91 1.15 -11.92 -25.89
N LYS A 92 0.47 -12.88 -25.26
CA LYS A 92 -0.97 -12.78 -24.98
C LYS A 92 -1.20 -11.81 -23.82
N TRP A 93 -1.50 -10.56 -24.14
CA TRP A 93 -1.94 -9.55 -23.16
C TRP A 93 -3.37 -9.87 -22.70
N ARG A 94 -3.63 -9.74 -21.39
CA ARG A 94 -5.01 -9.74 -20.88
C ARG A 94 -5.70 -8.51 -21.50
N GLU A 95 -6.82 -8.73 -22.20
CA GLU A 95 -7.54 -7.71 -23.01
C GLU A 95 -6.91 -7.37 -24.38
N GLY A 96 -5.85 -8.07 -24.83
CA GLY A 96 -5.28 -7.90 -26.17
C GLY A 96 -4.61 -6.54 -26.37
N LEU A 97 -4.91 -5.85 -27.49
CA LEU A 97 -4.38 -4.52 -27.84
C LEU A 97 -5.30 -3.37 -27.38
N ILE A 98 -6.33 -3.65 -26.60
CA ILE A 98 -7.28 -2.64 -26.14
C ILE A 98 -6.55 -1.70 -25.18
N LYS A 99 -6.43 -0.41 -25.55
CA LYS A 99 -5.86 0.65 -24.70
C LYS A 99 -6.84 1.04 -23.58
N SER A 100 -7.18 0.09 -22.71
CA SER A 100 -7.88 0.37 -21.44
C SER A 100 -6.81 0.66 -20.37
N SER A 101 -6.27 1.87 -20.37
CA SER A 101 -5.39 2.33 -19.29
C SER A 101 -6.16 3.29 -18.38
N PHE A 102 -6.25 2.95 -17.09
CA PHE A 102 -6.66 3.89 -16.06
C PHE A 102 -5.38 4.55 -15.53
N ASN A 103 -5.13 5.78 -15.99
CA ASN A 103 -3.98 6.56 -15.54
C ASN A 103 -4.40 7.32 -14.26
N TYR A 104 -3.80 6.94 -13.14
CA TYR A 104 -3.95 7.69 -11.90
C TYR A 104 -2.77 8.65 -11.77
N LEU A 105 -3.03 9.95 -11.96
CA LEU A 105 -2.04 10.99 -11.69
C LEU A 105 -2.12 11.36 -10.22
N LEU A 106 -1.06 11.09 -9.47
CA LEU A 106 -0.92 11.57 -8.10
C LEU A 106 -0.33 12.99 -8.13
N LEU A 107 -1.18 13.96 -7.82
CA LEU A 107 -0.81 15.37 -7.81
C LEU A 107 -0.42 15.79 -6.39
N ASP A 108 0.77 16.38 -6.20
CA ASP A 108 1.10 16.99 -4.90
C ASP A 108 0.18 18.20 -4.67
N PRO A 109 -0.66 18.20 -3.62
CA PRO A 109 -1.59 19.30 -3.36
C PRO A 109 -0.88 20.61 -3.00
N ARG A 110 0.38 20.59 -2.57
CA ARG A 110 1.17 21.79 -2.26
C ARG A 110 1.64 22.48 -3.54
N VAL A 111 2.05 21.70 -4.54
CA VAL A 111 2.46 22.22 -5.87
C VAL A 111 1.23 22.63 -6.67
N THR A 112 0.24 21.76 -6.73
CA THR A 112 -0.97 21.99 -7.53
C THR A 112 -2.00 22.88 -6.82
N LYS A 113 -1.70 23.41 -5.63
CA LYS A 113 -2.61 24.14 -4.71
C LYS A 113 -4.01 23.51 -4.65
N ASN A 114 -4.02 22.23 -4.32
CA ASN A 114 -5.20 21.37 -4.20
C ASN A 114 -6.14 21.47 -5.43
N LEU A 115 -5.57 21.26 -6.62
CA LEU A 115 -6.28 21.37 -7.90
C LEU A 115 -7.64 20.64 -7.93
N PRO A 116 -7.78 19.39 -7.42
CA PRO A 116 -9.06 18.69 -7.40
C PRO A 116 -10.15 19.42 -6.62
N PHE A 117 -9.78 20.15 -5.56
CA PHE A 117 -10.72 20.95 -4.78
C PHE A 117 -11.14 22.21 -5.53
N ARG A 118 -10.18 22.96 -6.08
CA ARG A 118 -10.46 24.26 -6.72
C ARG A 118 -10.96 24.18 -8.16
N SER A 119 -10.80 23.03 -8.84
CA SER A 119 -11.17 22.88 -10.26
C SER A 119 -12.61 23.29 -10.56
N HIS A 120 -13.51 23.09 -9.59
CA HIS A 120 -14.93 23.46 -9.69
C HIS A 120 -15.19 24.98 -9.75
N SER A 121 -14.27 25.80 -9.24
CA SER A 121 -14.40 27.27 -9.19
C SER A 121 -13.36 27.98 -10.07
N MET A 122 -12.59 27.24 -10.86
CA MET A 122 -11.61 27.80 -11.79
C MET A 122 -12.29 28.35 -13.05
N SER A 123 -11.82 29.50 -13.52
CA SER A 123 -12.24 30.05 -14.80
C SER A 123 -11.60 29.29 -15.98
N PRO A 124 -12.20 29.30 -17.19
CA PRO A 124 -11.59 28.68 -18.37
C PRO A 124 -10.19 29.22 -18.69
N HIS A 125 -9.95 30.51 -18.44
CA HIS A 125 -8.65 31.14 -18.62
C HIS A 125 -7.58 30.55 -17.68
N GLU A 126 -7.94 30.17 -16.45
CA GLU A 126 -7.01 29.53 -15.52
C GLU A 126 -6.77 28.04 -15.81
N CYS A 127 -7.65 27.39 -16.59
CA CYS A 127 -7.52 25.98 -16.95
C CYS A 127 -6.65 25.72 -18.18
N PHE A 128 -6.61 26.65 -19.14
CA PHE A 128 -6.02 26.44 -20.48
C PHE A 128 -4.88 27.41 -20.83
N GLN A 129 -4.23 28.01 -19.82
CA GLN A 129 -3.09 28.89 -20.01
C GLN A 129 -1.80 28.15 -20.34
#